data_AF-A0A953CAR1-F1
#
_entry.id   AF-A0A953CAR1-F1
#
_cell.length_a   1.000
_cell.length_b   1.000
_cell.length_c   1.000
_cell.angle_alpha   90.00
_cell.angle_beta   90.00
_cell.angle_gamma   90.00
#
_symmetry.space_group_name_H-M   'P 1'
#
loop_
_entity.id
_entity.type
_entity.pdbx_description
1 polymer ?
#
loop_
_entity_poly.entity_id
_entity_poly.type
_entity_poly.pdbx_seq_one_letter_code
_entity_poly.pdbx_strand_id
1 'polypeptide(L)'
;MKLRHLWTMSVGALLSVTLSASAQQPGFSFIDLPIVMTAYVEAAIDMHAAYETCAPADKRPGEWEQGSALLMESLKGAGLSASVAAALETRLAAPVVPFVGDCAGEQLMLYSGVPAGTSWPDYHRGVLGVNGIKIVEPGVQDARLDAVRAVVEDTLPRQKRMLVCISLFDPQNFLAAYTDWNKLVAQAAEALIAEGFGQDKYGSFLDGAQSRLLYQPPSDRAVAAADCVANQDWLDRFSTFAWYSFAGDVEAALKGGQP
;
A
#
# COMPACT_ATOMS: atom_id res chain seq x y z
N MET A 1 -81.31 -27.47 -26.12
CA MET A 1 -80.38 -28.55 -25.71
C MET A 1 -78.97 -27.97 -25.67
N LYS A 2 -78.32 -28.06 -24.50
CA LYS A 2 -76.90 -27.81 -24.16
C LYS A 2 -76.29 -26.40 -24.35
N LEU A 3 -76.30 -25.68 -23.22
CA LEU A 3 -75.27 -24.73 -22.80
C LEU A 3 -73.88 -25.38 -22.74
N ARG A 4 -72.82 -24.61 -23.04
CA ARG A 4 -71.49 -24.72 -22.42
C ARG A 4 -70.93 -23.33 -22.12
N HIS A 5 -70.56 -23.14 -20.86
CA HIS A 5 -69.82 -22.01 -20.29
C HIS A 5 -68.33 -22.06 -20.63
N LEU A 6 -67.68 -20.89 -20.62
CA LEU A 6 -66.40 -20.56 -19.93
C LEU A 6 -66.00 -19.13 -20.38
N TRP A 7 -66.33 -18.10 -19.61
CA TRP A 7 -65.42 -17.42 -18.66
C TRP A 7 -64.05 -17.06 -19.25
N THR A 8 -63.89 -15.81 -19.68
CA THR A 8 -62.60 -15.15 -19.86
C THR A 8 -62.60 -13.89 -19.00
N MET A 9 -61.90 -13.94 -17.85
CA MET A 9 -61.53 -12.77 -17.09
C MET A 9 -60.23 -12.21 -17.65
N SER A 10 -60.27 -10.98 -18.14
CA SER A 10 -59.10 -10.20 -18.53
C SER A 10 -58.55 -9.47 -17.31
N VAL A 11 -57.48 -9.99 -16.72
CA VAL A 11 -56.61 -9.24 -15.79
C VAL A 11 -55.21 -9.25 -16.40
N GLY A 12 -54.88 -8.18 -17.12
CA GLY A 12 -53.53 -7.91 -17.62
C GLY A 12 -52.97 -6.70 -16.90
N ALA A 13 -52.37 -6.93 -15.74
CA ALA A 13 -51.72 -5.93 -14.93
C ALA A 13 -50.38 -5.50 -15.57
N LEU A 14 -50.22 -4.18 -15.67
CA LEU A 14 -48.99 -3.39 -15.55
C LEU A 14 -47.67 -4.15 -15.69
N LEU A 15 -47.02 -3.97 -16.85
CA LEU A 15 -45.60 -4.20 -17.06
C LEU A 15 -44.78 -3.25 -16.16
N SER A 16 -44.45 -3.71 -14.97
CA SER A 16 -43.40 -3.10 -14.16
C SER A 16 -42.06 -3.37 -14.85
N VAL A 17 -41.45 -2.31 -15.39
CA VAL A 17 -40.05 -2.27 -15.77
C VAL A 17 -39.22 -2.48 -14.51
N THR A 18 -38.76 -3.71 -14.27
CA THR A 18 -37.68 -3.95 -13.33
C THR A 18 -36.40 -3.45 -13.97
N LEU A 19 -36.02 -2.22 -13.63
CA LEU A 19 -34.64 -1.76 -13.72
C LEU A 19 -33.75 -2.80 -13.04
N SER A 20 -32.86 -3.42 -13.81
CA SER A 20 -31.79 -4.24 -13.29
C SER A 20 -30.99 -3.39 -12.31
N ALA A 21 -31.11 -3.71 -11.02
CA ALA A 21 -30.14 -3.27 -10.04
C ALA A 21 -28.78 -3.83 -10.49
N SER A 22 -27.89 -2.94 -10.93
CA SER A 22 -26.47 -3.25 -11.00
C SER A 22 -26.08 -3.72 -9.60
N ALA A 23 -25.80 -5.02 -9.46
CA ALA A 23 -25.19 -5.55 -8.26
C ALA A 23 -23.85 -4.82 -8.11
N GLN A 24 -23.82 -3.81 -7.24
CA GLN A 24 -22.59 -3.22 -6.76
C GLN A 24 -21.81 -4.39 -6.15
N GLN A 25 -20.76 -4.84 -6.83
CA GLN A 25 -19.84 -5.78 -6.24
C GLN A 25 -19.41 -5.20 -4.88
N PRO A 26 -19.45 -5.97 -3.78
CA PRO A 26 -18.92 -5.52 -2.52
C PRO A 26 -17.52 -4.96 -2.78
N GLY A 27 -17.31 -3.70 -2.43
CA GLY A 27 -16.06 -3.01 -2.70
C GLY A 27 -14.89 -3.84 -2.18
N PHE A 28 -13.80 -3.86 -2.95
CA PHE A 28 -12.58 -4.57 -2.60
C PHE A 28 -12.16 -4.21 -1.16
N SER A 29 -12.05 -5.23 -0.30
CA SER A 29 -11.62 -5.09 1.09
C SER A 29 -10.10 -5.12 1.14
N PHE A 30 -9.48 -4.01 1.56
CA PHE A 30 -8.03 -3.93 1.74
C PHE A 30 -7.51 -4.89 2.84
N ILE A 31 -8.39 -5.39 3.72
CA ILE A 31 -8.04 -6.44 4.70
C ILE A 31 -7.71 -7.76 3.99
N ASP A 32 -8.39 -8.05 2.89
CA ASP A 32 -8.22 -9.28 2.11
C ASP A 32 -7.17 -9.15 1.00
N LEU A 33 -6.57 -7.96 0.87
CA LEU A 33 -5.55 -7.64 -0.15
C LEU A 33 -4.44 -8.70 -0.22
N PRO A 34 -3.83 -9.17 0.89
CA PRO A 34 -2.78 -10.19 0.80
C PRO A 34 -3.27 -11.50 0.19
N ILE A 35 -4.48 -11.94 0.52
CA ILE A 35 -5.03 -13.23 0.05
C ILE A 35 -5.39 -13.12 -1.43
N VAL A 36 -6.18 -12.10 -1.79
CA VAL A 36 -6.67 -11.91 -3.15
C VAL A 36 -5.50 -11.66 -4.11
N MET A 37 -4.52 -10.86 -3.71
CA MET A 37 -3.39 -10.54 -4.59
C MET A 37 -2.37 -11.66 -4.67
N THR A 38 -2.23 -12.50 -3.64
CA THR A 38 -1.45 -13.74 -3.78
C THR A 38 -2.07 -14.64 -4.84
N ALA A 39 -3.38 -14.87 -4.78
CA ALA A 39 -4.08 -15.68 -5.78
C ALA A 39 -3.97 -15.07 -7.19
N TYR A 40 -4.07 -13.75 -7.30
CA TYR A 40 -3.88 -13.04 -8.57
C TYR A 40 -2.46 -13.20 -9.14
N VAL A 41 -1.43 -13.05 -8.30
CA VAL A 41 -0.02 -13.20 -8.73
C VAL A 41 0.24 -14.63 -9.22
N GLU A 42 -0.21 -15.64 -8.49
CA GLU A 42 -0.07 -17.04 -8.94
C GLU A 42 -0.81 -17.27 -10.28
N ALA A 43 -2.03 -16.76 -10.42
CA ALA A 43 -2.76 -16.84 -11.68
C ALA A 43 -2.04 -16.12 -12.83
N ALA A 44 -1.45 -14.95 -12.58
CA ALA A 44 -0.67 -14.22 -13.59
C ALA A 44 0.59 -14.99 -14.02
N ILE A 45 1.25 -15.69 -13.09
CA ILE A 45 2.39 -16.57 -13.39
C ILE A 45 1.95 -17.75 -14.25
N ASP A 46 0.84 -18.40 -13.90
CA ASP A 46 0.30 -19.52 -14.68
C ASP A 46 -0.13 -19.06 -16.08
N MET A 47 -0.74 -17.88 -16.18
CA MET A 47 -1.07 -17.25 -17.45
C MET A 47 0.20 -16.97 -18.28
N HIS A 48 1.23 -16.38 -17.68
CA HIS A 48 2.50 -16.13 -18.35
C HIS A 48 3.15 -17.42 -18.86
N ALA A 49 3.18 -18.47 -18.03
CA ALA A 49 3.66 -19.78 -18.44
C ALA A 49 2.85 -20.36 -19.61
N ALA A 50 1.52 -20.19 -19.61
CA ALA A 50 0.67 -20.65 -20.71
C ALA A 50 0.95 -19.88 -22.02
N TYR A 51 1.14 -18.55 -21.96
CA TYR A 51 1.53 -17.77 -23.15
C TYR A 51 2.92 -18.17 -23.66
N GLU A 52 3.90 -18.37 -22.78
CA GLU A 52 5.26 -18.78 -23.18
C GLU A 52 5.32 -20.18 -23.79
N THR A 53 4.51 -21.12 -23.30
CA THR A 53 4.45 -22.48 -23.83
C THR A 53 3.60 -22.58 -25.10
N CYS A 54 2.39 -22.00 -25.09
CA CYS A 54 1.35 -22.31 -26.08
C CYS A 54 1.14 -21.23 -27.15
N ALA A 55 1.47 -19.96 -26.87
CA ALA A 55 1.22 -18.89 -27.82
C ALA A 55 2.37 -18.74 -28.83
N PRO A 56 2.06 -18.45 -30.12
CA PRO A 56 3.04 -17.98 -31.08
C PRO A 56 3.79 -16.75 -30.56
N ALA A 57 5.08 -16.63 -30.86
CA ALA A 57 5.94 -15.59 -30.30
C ALA A 57 5.41 -14.15 -30.57
N ASP A 58 4.80 -13.91 -31.72
CA ASP A 58 4.19 -12.62 -32.10
C ASP A 58 2.86 -12.32 -31.39
N LYS A 59 2.33 -13.29 -30.63
CA LYS A 59 1.07 -13.19 -29.86
C LYS A 59 1.29 -13.18 -28.36
N ARG A 60 2.53 -13.31 -27.89
CA ARG A 60 2.87 -13.26 -26.47
C ARG A 60 2.80 -11.82 -25.97
N PRO A 61 2.14 -11.55 -24.83
CA PRO A 61 2.26 -10.25 -24.17
C PRO A 61 3.73 -9.98 -23.84
N GLY A 62 4.23 -8.80 -24.25
CA GLY A 62 5.59 -8.40 -23.95
C GLY A 62 5.77 -7.86 -22.53
N GLU A 63 7.04 -7.59 -22.18
CA GLU A 63 7.44 -6.78 -21.02
C GLU A 63 7.05 -7.38 -19.65
N TRP A 64 7.17 -8.71 -19.50
CA TRP A 64 6.84 -9.42 -18.25
C TRP A 64 7.55 -8.81 -17.02
N GLU A 65 8.85 -8.54 -17.12
CA GLU A 65 9.65 -8.01 -16.00
C GLU A 65 9.16 -6.61 -15.58
N GLN A 66 8.82 -5.76 -16.55
CA GLN A 66 8.27 -4.43 -16.28
C GLN A 66 6.87 -4.52 -15.68
N GLY A 67 6.03 -5.42 -16.20
CA GLY A 67 4.68 -5.66 -15.69
C GLY A 67 4.69 -6.18 -14.26
N SER A 68 5.56 -7.14 -13.97
CA SER A 68 5.78 -7.71 -12.64
C SER A 68 6.27 -6.65 -11.65
N ALA A 69 7.21 -5.80 -12.06
CA ALA A 69 7.70 -4.71 -11.22
C ALA A 69 6.60 -3.69 -10.91
N LEU A 70 5.81 -3.27 -11.92
CA LEU A 70 4.69 -2.35 -11.75
C LEU A 70 3.63 -2.93 -10.80
N LEU A 71 3.31 -4.21 -10.98
CA LEU A 71 2.38 -4.92 -10.11
C LEU A 71 2.87 -4.86 -8.66
N MET A 72 4.12 -5.27 -8.40
CA MET A 72 4.65 -5.31 -7.04
C MET A 72 4.76 -3.93 -6.39
N GLU A 73 5.21 -2.91 -7.11
CA GLU A 73 5.29 -1.55 -6.58
C GLU A 73 3.89 -1.00 -6.23
N SER A 74 2.90 -1.27 -7.08
CA SER A 74 1.51 -0.86 -6.82
C SER A 74 0.88 -1.60 -5.64
N LEU A 75 1.16 -2.91 -5.49
CA LEU A 75 0.69 -3.70 -4.35
C LEU A 75 1.33 -3.28 -3.03
N LYS A 76 2.63 -3.01 -3.02
CA LYS A 76 3.32 -2.42 -1.87
C LYS A 76 2.70 -1.09 -1.50
N GLY A 77 2.45 -0.24 -2.50
CA GLY A 77 1.76 1.04 -2.32
C GLY A 77 0.36 0.91 -1.75
N ALA A 78 -0.36 -0.15 -2.10
CA ALA A 78 -1.67 -0.48 -1.53
C ALA A 78 -1.62 -1.02 -0.09
N GLY A 79 -0.44 -1.14 0.51
CA GLY A 79 -0.25 -1.62 1.89
C GLY A 79 0.03 -3.11 2.02
N LEU A 80 0.46 -3.78 0.94
CA LEU A 80 0.92 -5.17 1.04
C LEU A 80 2.12 -5.26 2.00
N SER A 81 2.06 -6.17 2.97
CA SER A 81 3.12 -6.31 3.98
C SER A 81 4.46 -6.73 3.36
N ALA A 82 5.56 -6.29 3.95
CA ALA A 82 6.90 -6.55 3.43
C ALA A 82 7.21 -8.05 3.27
N SER A 83 6.73 -8.91 4.18
CA SER A 83 6.94 -10.36 4.10
C SER A 83 6.18 -11.01 2.95
N VAL A 84 4.95 -10.57 2.68
CA VAL A 84 4.15 -11.07 1.56
C VAL A 84 4.71 -10.53 0.25
N ALA A 85 5.05 -9.23 0.20
CA ALA A 85 5.68 -8.62 -0.98
C ALA A 85 6.97 -9.36 -1.38
N ALA A 86 7.88 -9.63 -0.43
CA ALA A 86 9.11 -10.37 -0.70
C ALA A 86 8.86 -11.80 -1.22
N ALA A 87 7.84 -12.48 -0.70
CA ALA A 87 7.46 -13.82 -1.17
C ALA A 87 6.95 -13.78 -2.62
N LEU A 88 6.08 -12.82 -2.94
CA LEU A 88 5.52 -12.66 -4.29
C LEU A 88 6.58 -12.20 -5.30
N GLU A 89 7.49 -11.28 -4.92
CA GLU A 89 8.63 -10.89 -5.75
C GLU A 89 9.53 -12.08 -6.07
N THR A 90 9.86 -12.88 -5.07
CA THR A 90 10.64 -14.11 -5.25
C THR A 90 9.94 -15.05 -6.24
N ARG A 91 8.61 -15.15 -6.15
CA ARG A 91 7.82 -16.03 -6.99
C ARG A 91 7.74 -15.54 -8.45
N LEU A 92 7.53 -14.24 -8.66
CA LEU A 92 7.50 -13.59 -9.98
C LEU A 92 8.87 -13.62 -10.69
N ALA A 93 9.97 -13.56 -9.93
CA ALA A 93 11.33 -13.64 -10.44
C ALA A 93 11.81 -15.07 -10.72
N ALA A 94 11.09 -16.09 -10.25
CA ALA A 94 11.46 -17.48 -10.47
C ALA A 94 11.38 -17.85 -11.96
N PRO A 95 12.24 -18.76 -12.45
CA PRO A 95 12.15 -19.23 -13.83
C PRO A 95 10.76 -19.74 -14.17
N VAL A 96 10.27 -19.35 -15.36
CA VAL A 96 8.98 -19.82 -15.87
C VAL A 96 9.01 -21.34 -15.98
N VAL A 97 8.15 -22.00 -15.22
CA VAL A 97 7.92 -23.44 -15.36
C VAL A 97 6.98 -23.61 -16.54
N PRO A 98 7.35 -24.39 -17.58
CA PRO A 98 6.49 -24.57 -18.74
C PRO A 98 5.12 -25.11 -18.33
N PHE A 99 4.06 -24.54 -18.91
CA PHE A 99 2.71 -25.04 -18.72
C PHE A 99 2.59 -26.51 -19.15
N VAL A 100 2.08 -27.36 -18.25
CA VAL A 100 1.87 -28.80 -18.47
C VAL A 100 0.38 -29.05 -18.71
N GLY A 101 -0.11 -28.66 -19.87
CA GLY A 101 -1.51 -28.86 -20.27
C GLY A 101 -1.68 -28.82 -21.78
N ASP A 102 -2.91 -29.03 -22.25
CA ASP A 102 -3.22 -28.98 -23.68
C ASP A 102 -3.27 -27.54 -24.18
N CYS A 103 -2.43 -27.22 -25.17
CA CYS A 103 -2.44 -25.93 -25.86
C CYS A 103 -3.64 -25.78 -26.82
N ALA A 104 -4.48 -26.80 -26.97
CA ALA A 104 -5.73 -26.77 -27.72
C ALA A 104 -6.89 -27.24 -26.83
N GLY A 105 -7.59 -26.31 -26.15
CA GLY A 105 -8.79 -26.68 -25.40
C GLY A 105 -9.19 -25.71 -24.29
N GLU A 106 -10.14 -26.15 -23.46
CA GLU A 106 -10.70 -25.37 -22.35
C GLU A 106 -9.63 -24.94 -21.33
N GLN A 107 -8.57 -25.73 -21.15
CA GLN A 107 -7.48 -25.37 -20.24
C GLN A 107 -6.73 -24.12 -20.69
N LEU A 108 -6.46 -23.94 -21.98
CA LEU A 108 -5.84 -22.72 -22.49
C LEU A 108 -6.78 -21.51 -22.34
N MET A 109 -8.09 -21.72 -22.49
CA MET A 109 -9.10 -20.66 -22.30
C MET A 109 -9.14 -20.12 -20.86
N LEU A 110 -8.77 -20.92 -19.87
CA LEU A 110 -8.64 -20.48 -18.47
C LEU A 110 -7.50 -19.48 -18.27
N TYR A 111 -6.50 -19.50 -19.15
CA TYR A 111 -5.30 -18.68 -19.04
C TYR A 111 -5.16 -17.61 -20.16
N SER A 112 -6.08 -17.60 -21.14
CA SER A 112 -6.12 -16.61 -22.22
C SER A 112 -6.84 -15.31 -21.82
N GLY A 113 -6.46 -14.75 -20.67
CA GLY A 113 -7.09 -13.56 -20.09
C GLY A 113 -6.52 -12.23 -20.56
N VAL A 114 -5.33 -12.21 -21.16
CA VAL A 114 -4.69 -10.97 -21.64
C VAL A 114 -5.23 -10.67 -23.05
N PRO A 115 -5.86 -9.49 -23.27
CA PRO A 115 -6.34 -9.13 -24.60
C PRO A 115 -5.21 -9.09 -25.63
N ALA A 116 -5.51 -9.44 -26.88
CA ALA A 116 -4.53 -9.45 -27.95
C ALA A 116 -3.92 -8.05 -28.15
N GLY A 117 -2.59 -7.99 -28.16
CA GLY A 117 -1.84 -6.73 -28.33
C GLY A 117 -1.64 -5.93 -27.04
N THR A 118 -2.12 -6.41 -25.90
CA THR A 118 -1.87 -5.80 -24.58
C THR A 118 -0.57 -6.33 -23.99
N SER A 119 0.29 -5.45 -23.47
CA SER A 119 1.48 -5.84 -22.72
C SER A 119 1.15 -6.18 -21.26
N TRP A 120 2.04 -6.86 -20.57
CA TRP A 120 1.85 -7.15 -19.13
C TRP A 120 1.64 -5.90 -18.27
N PRO A 121 2.42 -4.81 -18.43
CA PRO A 121 2.16 -3.55 -17.74
C PRO A 121 0.73 -3.03 -17.92
N ASP A 122 0.23 -2.98 -19.16
CA ASP A 122 -1.10 -2.44 -19.45
C ASP A 122 -2.22 -3.35 -18.91
N TYR A 123 -2.02 -4.67 -18.98
CA TYR A 123 -2.93 -5.63 -18.36
C TYR A 123 -3.02 -5.42 -16.85
N HIS A 124 -1.89 -5.32 -16.15
CA HIS A 124 -1.87 -5.09 -14.71
C HIS A 124 -2.46 -3.74 -14.33
N ARG A 125 -2.17 -2.66 -15.07
CA ARG A 125 -2.82 -1.35 -14.86
C ARG A 125 -4.34 -1.43 -14.93
N GLY A 126 -4.87 -2.17 -15.91
CA GLY A 126 -6.30 -2.42 -16.04
C GLY A 126 -6.89 -3.13 -14.83
N VAL A 127 -6.27 -4.24 -14.40
CA VAL A 127 -6.74 -5.00 -13.24
C VAL A 127 -6.65 -4.19 -11.95
N LEU A 128 -5.51 -3.55 -11.68
CA LEU A 128 -5.30 -2.74 -10.48
C LEU A 128 -6.27 -1.55 -10.43
N GLY A 129 -6.46 -0.86 -11.55
CA GLY A 129 -7.36 0.29 -11.65
C GLY A 129 -8.83 -0.06 -11.36
N VAL A 130 -9.32 -1.19 -11.88
CA VAL A 130 -10.69 -1.67 -11.57
C VAL A 130 -10.87 -1.99 -10.09
N ASN A 131 -9.80 -2.37 -9.40
CA ASN A 131 -9.82 -2.66 -7.96
C ASN A 131 -9.47 -1.45 -7.09
N GLY A 132 -9.35 -0.25 -7.67
CA GLY A 132 -9.03 0.97 -6.93
C GLY A 132 -7.60 1.02 -6.39
N ILE A 133 -6.71 0.17 -6.87
CA ILE A 133 -5.29 0.18 -6.50
C ILE A 133 -4.56 1.22 -7.34
N LYS A 134 -3.91 2.18 -6.67
CA LYS A 134 -3.12 3.24 -7.30
C LYS A 134 -1.93 2.62 -8.03
N ILE A 135 -1.70 3.05 -9.26
CA ILE A 135 -0.55 2.63 -10.06
C ILE A 135 0.70 3.36 -9.56
N VAL A 136 1.75 2.59 -9.28
CA VAL A 136 3.07 3.11 -8.89
C VAL A 136 4.08 2.64 -9.94
N GLU A 137 4.72 3.60 -10.62
CA GLU A 137 5.72 3.29 -11.65
C GLU A 137 7.07 2.88 -11.00
N PRO A 138 7.67 1.74 -11.39
CA PRO A 138 8.93 1.28 -10.83
C PRO A 138 10.09 2.25 -11.07
N GLY A 139 10.97 2.41 -10.09
CA GLY A 139 12.23 3.15 -10.24
C GLY A 139 12.10 4.67 -10.31
N VAL A 140 10.90 5.23 -10.22
CA VAL A 140 10.72 6.68 -10.04
C VAL A 140 11.01 7.03 -8.59
N GLN A 141 12.15 7.68 -8.34
CA GLN A 141 12.42 8.29 -7.03
C GLN A 141 11.44 9.45 -6.85
N ASP A 142 10.48 9.28 -5.94
CA ASP A 142 9.44 10.26 -5.72
C ASP A 142 10.01 11.41 -4.88
N ALA A 143 10.07 12.61 -5.45
CA ALA A 143 10.58 13.80 -4.76
C ALA A 143 9.84 14.07 -3.43
N ARG A 144 8.61 13.59 -3.28
CA ARG A 144 7.86 13.65 -2.02
C ARG A 144 8.50 12.79 -0.93
N LEU A 145 9.06 11.62 -1.27
CA LEU A 145 9.78 10.79 -0.32
C LEU A 145 11.07 11.45 0.16
N ASP A 146 11.78 12.15 -0.73
CA ASP A 146 12.98 12.90 -0.35
C ASP A 146 12.63 14.08 0.57
N ALA A 147 11.51 14.77 0.30
CA ALA A 147 11.00 15.83 1.17
C ALA A 147 10.59 15.29 2.56
N VAL A 148 9.89 14.15 2.62
CA VAL A 148 9.54 13.50 3.89
C VAL A 148 10.80 13.06 4.64
N ARG A 149 11.78 12.48 3.95
CA ARG A 149 13.07 12.11 4.54
C ARG A 149 13.76 13.31 5.18
N ALA A 150 13.75 14.47 4.51
CA ALA A 150 14.31 15.70 5.07
C ALA A 150 13.61 16.13 6.36
N VAL A 151 12.27 16.07 6.42
CA VAL A 151 11.49 16.37 7.65
C VAL A 151 11.90 15.43 8.80
N VAL A 152 12.04 14.13 8.51
CA VAL A 152 12.46 13.14 9.50
C VAL A 152 13.89 13.39 9.98
N GLU A 153 14.84 13.57 9.08
CA GLU A 153 16.26 13.79 9.40
C GLU A 153 16.47 15.04 10.25
N ASP A 154 15.66 16.07 10.02
CA ASP A 154 15.66 17.33 10.76
C ASP A 154 14.95 17.24 12.14
N THR A 155 13.86 16.47 12.22
CA THR A 155 13.06 16.34 13.45
C THR A 155 13.65 15.34 14.44
N LEU A 156 14.16 14.21 13.95
CA LEU A 156 14.54 13.06 14.78
C LEU A 156 15.61 13.39 15.84
N PRO A 157 16.71 14.12 15.52
CA PRO A 157 17.72 14.48 16.52
C PRO A 157 17.15 15.36 17.63
N ARG A 158 16.26 16.29 17.29
CA ARG A 158 15.62 17.21 18.23
C ARG A 158 14.67 16.47 19.16
N GLN A 159 13.86 15.57 18.61
CA GLN A 159 12.97 14.74 19.40
C GLN A 159 13.74 13.79 20.34
N LYS A 160 14.82 13.18 19.86
CA LYS A 160 15.69 12.33 20.69
C LYS A 160 16.27 13.10 21.88
N ARG A 161 16.81 14.30 21.64
CA ARG A 161 17.28 15.17 22.73
C ARG A 161 16.16 15.50 23.70
N MET A 162 14.98 15.88 23.18
CA MET A 162 13.83 16.23 24.02
C MET A 162 13.42 15.08 24.95
N LEU A 163 13.29 13.86 24.43
CA LEU A 163 12.96 12.69 25.25
C LEU A 163 14.04 12.39 26.30
N VAL A 164 15.33 12.54 25.96
CA VAL A 164 16.42 12.40 26.94
C VAL A 164 16.31 13.46 28.04
N CYS A 165 16.12 14.73 27.69
CA CYS A 165 16.06 15.82 28.66
C CYS A 165 14.81 15.74 29.56
N ILE A 166 13.64 15.40 29.01
CA ILE A 166 12.42 15.13 29.80
C ILE A 166 12.69 13.97 30.77
N SER A 167 13.35 12.89 30.35
CA SER A 167 13.66 11.77 31.26
C SER A 167 14.57 12.15 32.45
N LEU A 168 15.34 13.25 32.32
CA LEU A 168 16.26 13.73 33.34
C LEU A 168 15.63 14.79 34.26
N PHE A 169 14.85 15.71 33.69
CA PHE A 169 14.34 16.90 34.40
C PHE A 169 12.83 16.89 34.65
N ASP A 170 12.06 16.13 33.88
CA ASP A 170 10.59 16.04 33.98
C ASP A 170 10.11 14.59 33.74
N PRO A 171 10.57 13.62 34.55
CA PRO A 171 10.33 12.20 34.29
C PRO A 171 8.84 11.83 34.34
N GLN A 172 7.99 12.60 35.05
CA GLN A 172 6.55 12.38 35.07
C GLN A 172 5.89 12.56 33.70
N ASN A 173 6.44 13.40 32.84
CA ASN A 173 5.91 13.67 31.50
C ASN A 173 6.55 12.80 30.41
N PHE A 174 7.62 12.07 30.73
CA PHE A 174 8.35 11.25 29.77
C PHE A 174 7.46 10.23 29.06
N LEU A 175 6.65 9.47 29.82
CA LEU A 175 5.83 8.41 29.25
C LEU A 175 4.78 8.95 28.26
N ALA A 176 4.18 10.10 28.60
CA ALA A 176 3.22 10.78 27.72
C ALA A 176 3.92 11.25 26.43
N ALA A 177 5.03 11.99 26.56
CA ALA A 177 5.78 12.49 25.40
C ALA A 177 6.28 11.37 24.48
N TYR A 178 6.76 10.26 25.05
CA TYR A 178 7.19 9.08 24.28
C TYR A 178 6.01 8.40 23.57
N THR A 179 4.87 8.29 24.23
CA THR A 179 3.66 7.68 23.66
C THR A 179 3.09 8.52 22.53
N ASP A 180 3.01 9.84 22.71
CA ASP A 180 2.48 10.75 21.70
C ASP A 180 3.37 10.79 20.46
N TRP A 181 4.69 10.75 20.65
CA TRP A 181 5.62 10.59 19.53
C TRP A 181 5.34 9.32 18.71
N ASN A 182 5.14 8.17 19.36
CA ASN A 182 4.81 6.93 18.65
C ASN A 182 3.51 7.03 17.84
N LYS A 183 2.51 7.75 18.37
CA LYS A 183 1.26 8.02 17.63
C LYS A 183 1.52 8.89 16.40
N LEU A 184 2.33 9.94 16.52
CA LEU A 184 2.66 10.82 15.40
C LEU A 184 3.44 10.09 14.29
N VAL A 185 4.36 9.18 14.65
CA VAL A 185 5.05 8.33 13.68
C VAL A 185 4.08 7.37 12.98
N ALA A 186 3.14 6.77 13.71
CA ALA A 186 2.12 5.92 13.11
C ALA A 186 1.22 6.71 12.13
N GLN A 187 0.79 7.92 12.51
CA GLN A 187 0.01 8.82 11.65
C GLN A 187 0.78 9.21 10.38
N ALA A 188 2.07 9.54 10.50
CA ALA A 188 2.93 9.85 9.36
C ALA A 188 3.07 8.63 8.40
N ALA A 189 3.18 7.42 8.95
CA ALA A 189 3.22 6.19 8.14
C ALA A 189 1.89 5.93 7.43
N GLU A 190 0.75 6.16 8.09
CA GLU A 190 -0.58 6.07 7.48
C GLU A 190 -0.74 7.05 6.30
N ALA A 191 -0.21 8.28 6.43
CA ALA A 191 -0.22 9.27 5.34
C ALA A 191 0.59 8.80 4.12
N LEU A 192 1.76 8.18 4.33
CA LEU A 192 2.56 7.60 3.25
C LEU A 192 1.83 6.45 2.55
N ILE A 193 1.19 5.56 3.30
CA ILE A 193 0.39 4.45 2.75
C ILE A 193 -0.79 5.01 1.94
N ALA A 194 -1.48 6.04 2.45
CA ALA A 194 -2.58 6.69 1.72
C ALA A 194 -2.13 7.31 0.38
N GLU A 195 -0.87 7.75 0.31
CA GLU A 195 -0.26 8.25 -0.93
C GLU A 195 0.25 7.15 -1.87
N GLY A 196 0.12 5.87 -1.49
CA GLY A 196 0.55 4.73 -2.28
C GLY A 196 2.03 4.39 -2.09
N PHE A 197 2.66 4.79 -0.99
CA PHE A 197 4.03 4.38 -0.67
C PHE A 197 4.03 3.10 0.17
N GLY A 198 4.77 2.10 -0.30
CA GLY A 198 5.01 0.88 0.44
C GLY A 198 6.00 1.05 1.59
N GLN A 199 5.89 0.18 2.60
CA GLN A 199 6.78 0.18 3.77
C GLN A 199 8.26 -0.04 3.39
N ASP A 200 8.54 -0.69 2.27
CA ASP A 200 9.90 -0.84 1.75
C ASP A 200 10.55 0.51 1.39
N LYS A 201 9.75 1.52 1.01
CA LYS A 201 10.25 2.86 0.66
C LYS A 201 10.57 3.70 1.88
N TYR A 202 9.69 3.69 2.87
CA TYR A 202 9.79 4.60 4.03
C TYR A 202 10.26 3.93 5.32
N GLY A 203 10.13 2.61 5.47
CA GLY A 203 10.38 1.90 6.72
C GLY A 203 11.81 2.04 7.26
N SER A 204 12.78 2.30 6.39
CA SER A 204 14.17 2.57 6.79
C SER A 204 14.35 3.87 7.58
N PHE A 205 13.45 4.85 7.44
CA PHE A 205 13.51 6.15 8.10
C PHE A 205 12.21 6.53 8.84
N LEU A 206 11.14 5.76 8.70
CA LEU A 206 9.86 6.03 9.34
C LEU A 206 9.16 4.71 9.69
N ASP A 207 9.77 3.91 10.57
CA ASP A 207 9.10 2.77 11.21
C ASP A 207 9.03 2.91 12.74
N GLY A 208 8.13 2.14 13.35
CA GLY A 208 8.01 2.03 14.80
C GLY A 208 9.17 1.28 15.49
N ALA A 209 10.21 0.85 14.76
CA ALA A 209 11.45 0.33 15.33
C ALA A 209 12.48 1.45 15.54
N GLN A 210 12.54 2.45 14.64
CA GLN A 210 13.25 3.71 14.90
C GLN A 210 12.65 4.43 16.11
N SER A 211 11.34 4.30 16.33
CA SER A 211 10.71 4.85 17.54
C SER A 211 11.18 4.19 18.85
N ARG A 212 11.58 2.91 18.80
CA ARG A 212 12.26 2.23 19.93
C ARG A 212 13.72 2.62 20.07
N LEU A 213 14.35 3.14 19.02
CA LEU A 213 15.72 3.69 19.04
C LEU A 213 15.76 5.16 19.48
N LEU A 214 14.61 5.85 19.52
CA LEU A 214 14.55 7.28 19.83
C LEU A 214 14.96 7.61 21.25
N TYR A 215 14.69 6.72 22.20
CA TYR A 215 15.17 6.86 23.56
C TYR A 215 16.06 5.70 23.94
N GLN A 216 17.34 6.01 24.13
CA GLN A 216 18.27 5.17 24.87
C GLN A 216 18.69 5.96 26.10
N PRO A 217 18.62 5.38 27.31
CA PRO A 217 19.15 6.03 28.50
C PRO A 217 20.61 6.45 28.23
N PRO A 218 20.98 7.71 28.53
CA PRO A 218 22.36 8.14 28.30
C PRO A 218 23.31 7.34 29.19
N SER A 219 24.41 6.86 28.61
CA SER A 219 25.45 6.13 29.34
C SER A 219 26.12 6.98 30.42
N ASP A 220 26.22 8.29 30.20
CA ASP A 220 26.61 9.29 31.19
C ASP A 220 25.50 10.33 31.39
N ARG A 221 24.78 10.21 32.50
CA ARG A 221 23.66 11.10 32.84
C ARG A 221 24.11 12.52 33.17
N ALA A 222 25.32 12.72 33.70
CA ALA A 222 25.81 14.04 34.08
C ALA A 222 26.15 14.88 32.84
N VAL A 223 26.80 14.25 31.86
CA VAL A 223 27.09 14.89 30.55
C VAL A 223 25.79 15.20 29.81
N ALA A 224 24.83 14.27 29.78
CA ALA A 224 23.54 14.50 29.14
C ALA A 224 22.75 15.64 29.83
N ALA A 225 22.75 15.69 31.16
CA ALA A 225 22.12 16.78 31.90
C ALA A 225 22.76 18.14 31.59
N ALA A 226 24.09 18.20 31.45
CA ALA A 226 24.79 19.42 31.05
C ALA A 226 24.42 19.87 29.62
N ASP A 227 24.32 18.94 28.65
CA ASP A 227 23.85 19.25 27.28
C ASP A 227 22.42 19.81 27.30
N CYS A 228 21.52 19.19 28.05
CA CYS A 228 20.14 19.65 28.20
C CYS A 228 20.06 21.06 28.80
N VAL A 229 20.89 21.39 29.80
CA VAL A 229 20.88 22.75 30.37
C VAL A 229 21.44 23.76 29.37
N ALA A 230 22.49 23.40 28.64
CA ALA A 230 23.13 24.26 27.64
C ALA A 230 22.27 24.49 26.40
N ASN A 231 21.46 23.51 26.00
CA ASN A 231 20.59 23.58 24.84
C ASN A 231 19.13 23.65 25.28
N GLN A 232 18.54 24.84 25.29
CA GLN A 232 17.15 25.06 25.75
C GLN A 232 16.08 24.71 24.69
N ASP A 233 16.46 24.34 23.46
CA ASP A 233 15.52 24.02 22.37
C ASP A 233 14.54 22.91 22.77
N TRP A 234 15.00 21.91 23.54
CA TRP A 234 14.10 20.85 24.00
C TRP A 234 13.01 21.35 24.95
N LEU A 235 13.31 22.35 25.79
CA LEU A 235 12.35 22.88 26.75
C LEU A 235 11.32 23.75 26.04
N ASP A 236 11.76 24.57 25.09
CA ASP A 236 10.87 25.33 24.22
C ASP A 236 9.96 24.38 23.44
N ARG A 237 10.54 23.40 22.76
CA ARG A 237 9.80 22.39 22.01
C ARG A 237 8.80 21.63 22.89
N PHE A 238 9.21 21.24 24.11
CA PHE A 238 8.35 20.56 25.08
C PHE A 238 7.21 21.45 25.63
N SER A 239 7.49 22.72 25.90
CA SER A 239 6.51 23.64 26.49
C SER A 239 5.50 24.17 25.46
N THR A 240 5.90 24.28 24.19
CA THR A 240 5.07 24.77 23.09
C THR A 240 4.33 23.68 22.33
N PHE A 241 4.53 22.40 22.69
CA PHE A 241 3.97 21.27 21.96
C PHE A 241 4.44 21.16 20.50
N ALA A 242 5.58 21.78 20.16
CA ALA A 242 6.06 21.86 18.78
C ALA A 242 6.41 20.50 18.15
N TRP A 243 6.51 19.41 18.91
CA TRP A 243 6.67 18.07 18.32
C TRP A 243 5.38 17.52 17.69
N TYR A 244 4.21 18.08 18.02
CA TYR A 244 2.93 17.68 17.43
C TYR A 244 2.79 18.08 15.96
N SER A 245 3.63 18.99 15.45
CA SER A 245 3.62 19.34 14.03
C SER A 245 4.10 18.21 13.13
N PHE A 246 4.89 17.26 13.65
CA PHE A 246 5.62 16.28 12.86
C PHE A 246 4.77 15.53 11.82
N ALA A 247 3.60 15.00 12.22
CA ALA A 247 2.72 14.31 11.28
C ALA A 247 2.18 15.26 10.20
N GLY A 248 1.84 16.50 10.57
CA GLY A 248 1.42 17.55 9.64
C GLY A 248 2.54 17.99 8.69
N ASP A 249 3.78 18.07 9.16
CA ASP A 249 4.95 18.42 8.34
C ASP A 249 5.23 17.32 7.30
N VAL A 250 5.07 16.04 7.69
CA VAL A 250 5.13 14.92 6.75
C VAL A 250 4.00 15.00 5.72
N GLU A 251 2.76 15.28 6.14
CA GLU A 251 1.65 15.46 5.20
C GLU A 251 1.87 16.64 4.24
N ALA A 252 2.43 17.75 4.72
CA ALA A 252 2.76 18.91 3.90
C ALA A 252 3.80 18.54 2.83
N ALA A 253 4.88 17.86 3.25
CA ALA A 253 5.92 17.36 2.36
C ALA A 253 5.36 16.40 1.30
N LEU A 254 4.41 15.53 1.67
CA LEU A 254 3.71 14.64 0.73
C LEU A 254 2.85 15.38 -0.29
N LYS A 255 2.25 16.50 0.10
CA LYS A 255 1.39 17.31 -0.79
C LYS A 255 2.19 18.31 -1.65
N GLY A 256 3.52 18.33 -1.54
CA GLY A 256 4.39 19.31 -2.21
C GLY A 256 4.30 20.71 -1.61
N GLY A 257 3.73 20.85 -0.41
CA GLY A 257 3.79 22.08 0.37
C GLY A 257 5.14 22.18 1.08
N GLN A 258 5.75 23.37 1.10
CA GLN A 258 6.74 23.65 2.13
C GLN A 258 6.01 23.73 3.48
N PRO A 259 6.56 23.12 4.55
CA PRO A 259 6.08 23.37 5.91
C PRO A 259 6.22 24.84 6.30
#